data_AF-A0A3N5F707-F1
#
_entry.id   AF-A0A3N5F707-F1
#
_cell.length_a   1.000
_cell.length_b   1.000
_cell.length_c   1.000
_cell.angle_alpha   90.00
_cell.angle_beta   90.00
_cell.angle_gamma   90.00
#
_symmetry.space_group_name_H-M   'P 1'
#
loop_
_entity.id
_entity.type
_entity.pdbx_description
1 polymer ?
#
loop_
_entity_poly.entity_id
_entity_poly.type
_entity_poly.pdbx_seq_one_letter_code
_entity_poly.pdbx_strand_id
1 'polypeptide(L)' 'MDAFILIGSLFLLMAIGVPVAYTLGLVSIIGALLIDLPLDAVMIQIASGVNKFSLLAIPFFVLAGAIMAEGGIANRL' A
#
# COMPACT_ATOMS: atom_id res chain seq x y z
N MET A 1 15.14 -6.53 21.20
CA MET A 1 16.24 -6.15 20.30
C MET A 1 15.70 -5.71 18.95
N ASP A 2 14.65 -6.38 18.49
CA ASP A 2 14.01 -6.18 17.17
C ASP A 2 13.43 -4.78 16.97
N ALA A 3 12.86 -4.18 18.03
CA ALA A 3 12.36 -2.80 17.97
C ALA A 3 13.45 -1.77 17.62
N PHE A 4 14.68 -1.94 18.12
CA PHE A 4 15.79 -1.06 17.78
C PHE A 4 16.24 -1.24 16.32
N ILE A 5 16.17 -2.46 15.79
CA ILE A 5 16.50 -2.77 14.40
C ILE A 5 15.46 -2.12 13.46
N LEU A 6 14.17 -2.22 13.79
CA LEU A 6 13.09 -1.63 13.02
C LEU A 6 13.14 -0.10 13.03
N ILE A 7 13.30 0.50 14.21
CA ILE A 7 13.37 1.96 14.34
C ILE A 7 14.65 2.49 13.68
N GLY A 8 15.79 1.82 13.90
CA GLY A 8 17.06 2.19 13.28
C GLY A 8 17.01 2.15 11.76
N SER A 9 16.49 1.05 11.18
CA SER A 9 16.37 0.91 9.72
C SER A 9 15.40 1.92 9.11
N LEU A 10 14.30 2.27 9.80
CA LEU A 10 13.36 3.30 9.37
C LEU A 10 14.04 4.67 9.21
N PHE A 11 14.71 5.14 10.26
CA PHE A 11 15.38 6.45 10.22
C PHE A 11 16.55 6.48 9.24
N LEU A 12 17.27 5.37 9.11
CA LEU A 12 18.41 5.27 8.19
C LEU A 12 17.94 5.33 6.72
N LEU A 13 16.87 4.60 6.35
CA LEU A 13 16.29 4.65 5.01
C LEU A 13 15.70 6.03 4.68
N MET A 14 15.01 6.66 5.64
CA MET A 14 14.51 8.02 5.48
C MET A 14 15.64 9.04 5.31
N ALA A 15 16.74 8.91 6.06
CA ALA A 15 17.88 9.82 5.97
C ALA A 15 18.61 9.75 4.61
N ILE A 16 18.59 8.58 3.95
CA ILE A 16 19.14 8.39 2.59
C ILE A 16 18.20 8.99 1.52
N GLY A 17 17.03 9.50 1.91
CA GLY A 17 16.06 10.13 1.00
C GLY A 17 15.08 9.16 0.34
N VAL A 18 14.96 7.93 0.86
CA VAL A 18 13.96 6.98 0.38
C VAL A 18 12.56 7.50 0.77
N PRO A 19 11.59 7.56 -0.17
CA PRO A 19 10.25 8.01 0.17
C PRO A 19 9.62 7.12 1.24
N VAL A 20 8.88 7.75 2.16
CA VAL A 20 8.33 7.11 3.37
C VAL A 20 7.57 5.81 3.07
N ALA A 21 6.81 5.78 1.97
CA ALA A 21 6.07 4.59 1.53
C ALA A 21 6.98 3.37 1.31
N TYR A 22 8.11 3.54 0.63
CA TYR A 22 9.07 2.46 0.38
C TYR A 22 9.80 2.06 1.65
N THR A 23 10.14 3.04 2.50
CA THR A 23 10.79 2.78 3.78
C THR A 23 9.94 1.90 4.68
N LEU A 24 8.64 2.20 4.83
CA LEU A 24 7.72 1.38 5.63
C LEU A 24 7.61 -0.06 5.11
N GLY A 25 7.58 -0.25 3.79
CA GLY A 25 7.56 -1.57 3.17
C GLY A 25 8.84 -2.37 3.48
N LEU A 26 10.01 -1.77 3.27
CA LEU A 26 11.30 -2.41 3.51
C LEU A 26 11.51 -2.77 4.98
N VAL A 27 11.18 -1.86 5.90
CA VAL A 27 11.27 -2.11 7.35
C VAL A 27 10.33 -3.23 7.78
N SER A 28 9.13 -3.32 7.18
CA SER A 28 8.19 -4.42 7.45
C SER A 28 8.73 -5.77 6.97
N ILE A 29 9.42 -5.81 5.83
CA ILE A 29 10.08 -7.04 5.33
C ILE A 29 11.24 -7.44 6.24
N ILE A 30 12.06 -6.48 6.68
CA ILE A 30 13.14 -6.73 7.66
C ILE A 30 12.54 -7.35 8.94
N GLY A 31 11.42 -6.80 9.43
CA GLY A 31 10.70 -7.35 10.59
C GLY A 31 10.19 -8.77 10.37
N ALA A 32 9.64 -9.06 9.19
CA ALA A 32 9.18 -10.41 8.84
C ALA A 32 10.32 -11.43 8.81
N LEU A 33 11.50 -11.03 8.34
CA LEU A 33 12.70 -11.89 8.32
C LEU A 33 13.25 -12.13 9.73
N LEU A 34 13.18 -11.14 10.64
CA LEU A 34 13.65 -11.29 12.03
C LEU A 34 12.84 -12.31 12.84
N ILE A 35 11.58 -12.52 12.48
CA ILE A 35 10.69 -13.48 13.14
C ILE A 35 10.57 -14.81 12.36
N ASP A 36 11.43 -15.04 11.36
CA ASP A 36 11.39 -16.19 10.45
C ASP A 36 10.00 -16.45 9.86
N LEU A 37 9.28 -15.37 9.51
CA LEU A 37 7.94 -15.49 8.95
C LEU A 37 8.03 -16.17 7.57
N PRO A 38 7.21 -17.20 7.29
CA PRO A 38 7.15 -17.81 5.98
C PRO A 38 6.85 -16.76 4.90
N LEU A 39 7.59 -16.81 3.79
CA LEU A 39 7.41 -15.90 2.65
C LEU A 39 5.95 -15.89 2.14
N ASP A 40 5.28 -17.04 2.21
CA ASP A 40 3.87 -17.18 1.84
C ASP A 40 2.96 -16.28 2.68
N ALA A 41 3.22 -16.16 3.98
CA ALA A 41 2.45 -15.31 4.89
C ALA A 41 2.69 -13.82 4.61
N VAL A 42 3.91 -13.44 4.24
CA VAL A 42 4.24 -12.07 3.81
C VAL A 42 3.46 -11.71 2.55
N MET A 43 3.42 -12.61 1.57
CA MET A 43 2.70 -12.40 0.31
C MET A 43 1.18 -12.28 0.52
N ILE A 44 0.61 -13.10 1.40
CA ILE A 44 -0.81 -12.99 1.79
C ILE A 44 -1.09 -11.61 2.41
N GLN A 45 -0.20 -11.12 3.28
CA GLN A 45 -0.40 -9.85 3.96
C GLN A 45 -0.31 -8.65 3.01
N ILE A 46 0.59 -8.70 2.03
CA ILE A 46 0.69 -7.70 0.96
C ILE A 46 -0.60 -7.69 0.12
N ALA A 47 -1.09 -8.86 -0.30
CA ALA A 47 -2.32 -8.98 -1.07
C ALA A 47 -3.54 -8.45 -0.31
N SER A 48 -3.63 -8.74 0.99
CA SER A 48 -4.68 -8.19 1.87
C SER A 48 -4.62 -6.66 1.97
N GLY A 49 -3.42 -6.08 1.97
CA GLY A 49 -3.21 -4.62 2.00
C GLY A 49 -3.69 -3.91 0.73
N VAL A 50 -3.54 -4.54 -0.44
CA VAL A 50 -3.97 -3.99 -1.74
C VAL A 50 -5.47 -4.20 -1.97
N ASN A 51 -6.07 -5.26 -1.43
CA ASN A 51 -7.52 -5.51 -1.53
C ASN A 51 -8.39 -4.57 -0.67
N LYS A 52 -7.87 -3.43 -0.22
CA LYS A 52 -8.69 -2.45 0.52
C LYS A 52 -9.72 -1.83 -0.43
N PHE A 53 -10.99 -1.87 -0.01
CA PHE A 53 -12.15 -1.27 -0.68
C PHE A 53 -11.92 0.18 -1.16
N SER A 54 -11.06 0.92 -0.47
CA SER A 54 -10.68 2.28 -0.85
C SER A 54 -10.01 2.37 -2.23
N LEU A 55 -9.24 1.36 -2.65
CA LEU A 55 -8.62 1.32 -3.98
C LEU A 55 -9.63 0.98 -5.07
N LEU A 56 -10.71 0.25 -4.74
CA LEU A 56 -11.84 0.01 -5.64
C LEU A 56 -12.68 1.27 -5.88
N ALA A 57 -12.59 2.29 -5.01
CA ALA A 57 -13.29 3.55 -5.23
C ALA A 57 -12.86 4.20 -6.55
N ILE A 58 -11.58 4.16 -6.92
CA ILE A 58 -11.06 4.75 -8.16
C ILE A 58 -11.72 4.14 -9.41
N PRO A 59 -11.67 2.81 -9.65
CA PRO A 59 -12.32 2.21 -10.81
C PRO A 59 -13.84 2.39 -10.78
N PHE A 60 -14.49 2.36 -9.62
CA PHE A 60 -15.93 2.63 -9.54
C PHE A 60 -16.29 4.08 -9.86
N PHE A 61 -15.49 5.06 -9.44
CA PHE A 61 -15.69 6.45 -9.84
C PHE A 61 -15.48 6.66 -11.35
N VAL A 62 -14.46 6.02 -11.93
CA VAL A 62 -14.23 6.05 -13.39
C VAL A 62 -15.40 5.43 -14.14
N LEU A 63 -15.88 4.27 -13.68
CA LEU A 63 -17.04 3.59 -14.28
C LEU A 63 -18.31 4.43 -14.15
N ALA A 64 -18.58 4.98 -12.96
CA ALA A 64 -19.73 5.85 -12.74
C ALA A 64 -19.66 7.10 -13.63
N GLY A 65 -18.48 7.71 -13.76
CA GLY A 65 -18.25 8.84 -14.67
C GLY A 65 -18.51 8.48 -16.13
N ALA A 66 -18.05 7.30 -16.59
CA ALA A 66 -18.33 6.82 -17.94
C ALA A 66 -19.83 6.62 -18.18
N ILE A 67 -20.55 6.01 -17.23
CA ILE A 67 -22.01 5.84 -17.31
C ILE A 67 -22.72 7.19 -17.35
N MET A 68 -22.29 8.18 -16.56
CA MET A 68 -22.88 9.53 -16.55
C MET A 68 -22.65 10.29 -17.86
N ALA A 69 -21.49 10.09 -18.50
CA ALA A 69 -21.16 10.67 -19.80
C ALA A 69 -22.02 10.06 -20.92
N GLU A 70 -22.07 8.73 -20.99
CA GLU A 70 -22.89 7.99 -21.98
C GLU A 70 -24.40 8.26 -21.79
N GLY A 71 -24.85 8.33 -20.53
CA GLY A 71 -26.24 8.60 -20.16
C GLY A 71 -26.67 10.06 -20.35
N GLY A 72 -25.78 10.95 -20.81
CA GLY A 72 -26.08 12.36 -21.07
C GLY A 72 -26.38 13.20 -19.83
N ILE A 73 -26.21 12.64 -18.63
CA ILE A 73 -26.34 13.35 -17.35
C ILE A 73 -25.25 14.42 -17.23
N ALA A 74 -24.03 14.09 -17.69
CA ALA A 74 -22.91 15.02 -17.74
C ALA A 74 -23.18 16.26 -18.63
N ASN A 75 -24.04 16.14 -19.65
CA ASN A 75 -24.40 17.24 -20.53
C ASN A 75 -25.60 18.06 -20.01
N ARG A 76 -26.28 17.58 -18.97
CA ARG A 76 -27.44 18.23 -18.33
C ARG A 76 -27.07 19.01 -17.07
N LEU A 77 -25.83 18.86 -16.60
CA LEU A 77 -25.19 19.60 -15.51
C LEU A 77 -24.31 20.70 -16.09
#